data_AF-A0A9P8CHX9-F1
#
_entry.id   AF-A0A9P8CHX9-F1
#
_cell.length_a   1.000
_cell.length_b   1.000
_cell.length_c   1.000
_cell.angle_alpha   90.00
_cell.angle_beta   90.00
_cell.angle_gamma   90.00
#
_symmetry.space_group_name_H-M   'P 1'
#
loop_
_entity.id
_entity.type
_entity.pdbx_description
1 polymer ?
#
loop_
_entity_poly.entity_id
_entity_poly.type
_entity_poly.pdbx_seq_one_letter_code
_entity_poly.pdbx_strand_id
1 'polypeptide(L)' 'MRMYKFKVEDDNFTNDALAAWACIRLDRLQPGYRFVRLMDCKGLVSDGILLVKFEKIVS' A
#
# COMPACT_ATOMS: atom_id res chain seq x y z
N MET A 1 -12.00 -2.99 13.51
CA MET A 1 -11.66 -2.52 12.14
C MET A 1 -10.28 -3.05 11.79
N ARG A 2 -10.11 -3.80 10.70
CA ARG A 2 -8.81 -4.36 10.27
C ARG A 2 -8.26 -3.57 9.10
N MET A 3 -6.96 -3.27 9.13
CA MET A 3 -6.25 -2.51 8.10
C MET A 3 -5.15 -3.39 7.50
N TYR A 4 -4.84 -3.16 6.23
CA TYR A 4 -3.66 -3.71 5.56
C TYR A 4 -2.79 -2.55 5.08
N LYS A 5 -1.48 -2.61 5.37
CA LYS A 5 -0.52 -1.55 5.03
C LYS A 5 0.45 -2.06 3.98
N PHE A 6 0.55 -1.32 2.89
CA PHE A 6 1.65 -1.42 1.94
C PHE A 6 2.76 -0.47 2.36
N LYS A 7 4.01 -0.94 2.30
CA LYS A 7 5.20 -0.10 2.38
C LYS A 7 6.03 -0.32 1.12
N VAL A 8 6.56 0.77 0.60
CA VAL A 8 7.53 0.78 -0.49
C VAL A 8 8.80 1.35 0.10
N GLU A 9 9.85 0.54 0.11
CA GLU A 9 11.14 0.89 0.69
C GLU A 9 12.20 0.81 -0.41
N ASP A 10 13.18 1.70 -0.37
CA ASP A 10 14.38 1.65 -1.20
C ASP A 10 15.38 0.67 -0.55
N ASP A 11 16.03 -0.17 -1.35
CA ASP A 11 16.97 -1.21 -0.87
C ASP A 11 18.36 -0.64 -0.50
N ASN A 12 18.47 0.69 -0.44
CA ASN A 12 19.68 1.37 -0.02
C ASN A 12 19.87 1.27 1.50
N PHE A 13 21.10 0.96 1.93
CA PHE A 13 21.52 0.62 3.31
C PHE A 13 21.33 1.72 4.39
N THR A 14 20.62 2.81 4.08
CA THR A 14 20.38 3.94 5.00
C THR A 14 19.08 3.78 5.78
N ASN A 15 19.07 4.19 7.06
CA ASN A 15 17.96 4.01 8.01
C ASN A 15 16.61 4.68 7.61
N ASP A 16 16.57 5.55 6.60
CA ASP A 16 15.36 6.22 6.11
C ASP A 16 14.93 5.70 4.73
N ALA A 17 14.71 4.39 4.65
CA ALA A 17 14.39 3.70 3.40
C ALA A 17 12.93 3.88 2.92
N LEU A 18 12.03 4.50 3.71
CA LEU A 18 10.61 4.59 3.35
C LEU A 18 10.38 5.58 2.20
N ALA A 19 10.19 5.06 1.00
CA ALA A 19 9.83 5.84 -0.18
C ALA A 19 8.34 6.24 -0.16
N ALA A 20 7.45 5.29 0.16
CA ALA A 20 6.01 5.52 0.13
C ALA A 20 5.21 4.45 0.89
N TRP A 21 3.93 4.69 1.14
CA TRP A 21 3.06 3.73 1.82
C TRP A 21 1.58 3.93 1.48
N ALA A 22 0.75 2.92 1.75
CA ALA A 22 -0.70 3.06 1.72
C ALA A 22 -1.33 2.22 2.83
N CYS A 23 -2.47 2.65 3.35
CA CYS A 23 -3.23 1.90 4.34
C CYS A 23 -4.68 1.76 3.87
N ILE A 24 -5.14 0.52 3.73
CA ILE A 24 -6.45 0.19 3.20
C ILE A 24 -7.25 -0.55 4.27
N ARG A 25 -8.52 -0.18 4.43
CA ARG A 25 -9.43 -0.92 5.28
C ARG A 25 -9.81 -2.24 4.61
N LEU A 26 -9.60 -3.35 5.31
CA LEU A 26 -9.79 -4.70 4.77
C LEU A 26 -11.26 -4.98 4.41
N ASP A 27 -12.20 -4.35 5.13
CA ASP A 27 -13.65 -4.47 4.90
C ASP A 27 -14.13 -3.81 3.61
N ARG A 28 -13.34 -2.88 3.05
CA ARG A 28 -13.63 -2.20 1.77
C ARG A 28 -12.92 -2.83 0.58
N LEU A 29 -12.08 -3.83 0.83
CA LEU A 29 -11.26 -4.46 -0.20
C LEU A 29 -12.10 -5.47 -0.99
N GLN A 30 -12.18 -5.26 -2.31
CA GLN A 30 -12.87 -6.17 -3.22
C GLN A 30 -11.85 -6.97 -4.05
N PRO A 31 -12.17 -8.22 -4.44
CA PRO A 31 -11.32 -9.01 -5.32
C PRO A 31 -11.08 -8.36 -6.69
N GLY A 32 -10.00 -8.80 -7.34
CA GLY A 32 -9.57 -8.38 -8.69
C GLY A 32 -8.46 -7.33 -8.68
N TYR A 33 -8.16 -6.77 -9.85
CA TYR A 33 -7.15 -5.72 -10.00
C TYR A 33 -7.67 -4.38 -9.49
N ARG A 34 -6.84 -3.66 -8.73
CA ARG A 34 -7.13 -2.33 -8.19
C ARG A 34 -5.87 -1.48 -8.17
N PHE A 35 -6.04 -0.18 -8.37
CA PHE A 35 -5.00 0.80 -8.13
C PHE A 35 -5.01 1.23 -6.66
N VAL A 36 -3.84 1.20 -6.04
CA VAL A 36 -3.60 1.70 -4.67
C VAL A 36 -2.74 2.94 -4.79
N ARG A 37 -3.32 4.10 -4.46
CA ARG A 37 -2.58 5.36 -4.38
C ARG A 37 -1.69 5.34 -3.16
N LEU A 38 -0.44 5.72 -3.35
CA LEU A 38 0.55 5.82 -2.29
C LEU A 38 0.54 7.23 -1.69
N MET A 39 0.97 7.28 -0.44
CA MET A 39 1.31 8.47 0.30
C MET A 39 2.84 8.53 0.39
N ASP A 40 3.40 9.72 0.41
CA ASP A 40 4.83 9.92 0.69
C ASP A 40 5.15 9.68 2.18
N CYS A 41 6.43 9.81 2.53
CA CYS A 41 6.92 9.66 3.90
C CYS A 41 6.36 10.71 4.89
N LYS A 42 5.83 11.84 4.39
CA LYS A 42 5.19 12.89 5.18
C LYS A 42 3.68 12.68 5.34
N GLY A 43 3.12 11.65 4.70
CA GLY A 43 1.69 11.37 4.72
C GLY A 43 0.89 12.29 3.82
N LEU A 44 1.50 12.82 2.75
CA LEU A 44 0.82 13.53 1.67
C LEU A 44 0.56 12.61 0.49
N VAL A 45 -0.44 12.92 -0.34
CA VAL A 45 -0.71 12.17 -1.57
C VAL A 45 0.50 12.29 -2.49
N SER A 46 1.03 11.16 -2.95
CA SER A 46 2.11 11.13 -3.94
C SER A 46 1.58 10.72 -5.33
N ASP A 47 2.43 10.88 -6.34
CA ASP A 47 2.17 10.38 -7.69
C ASP A 47 2.33 8.85 -7.81
N GLY A 48 2.78 8.19 -6.73
CA GLY A 48 3.00 6.75 -6.69
C GLY A 48 1.69 5.96 -6.71
N ILE A 49 1.62 4.94 -7.57
CA ILE A 49 0.47 4.03 -7.68
C ILE A 49 0.98 2.59 -7.76
N LEU A 50 0.37 1.69 -6.98
CA LEU A 50 0.54 0.24 -7.14
C LEU A 50 -0.65 -0.34 -7.89
N LEU A 51 -0.39 -1.19 -8.89
CA LEU A 51 -1.39 -2.08 -9.46
C LEU A 51 -1.34 -3.42 -8.73
N VAL A 52 -2.40 -3.76 -7.99
CA VAL A 52 -2.45 -4.95 -7.15
C VAL A 52 -3.64 -5.82 -7.52
N LYS A 53 -3.43 -7.13 -7.64
CA LYS A 53 -4.52 -8.11 -7.71
C LYS A 53 -4.85 -8.59 -6.30
N PHE A 54 -6.10 -8.41 -5.88
CA PHE A 54 -6.60 -8.91 -4.61
C PHE A 54 -7.36 -10.21 -4.82
N GLU A 55 -6.98 -11.24 -4.08
CA GLU A 55 -7.69 -12.52 -4.01
C GLU A 55 -8.15 -12.76 -2.58
N LYS A 56 -9.41 -13.20 -2.43
CA LYS A 56 -9.97 -13.52 -1.12
C LYS A 56 -10.21 -15.03 -1.06
N ILE A 57 -9.41 -15.71 -0.25
CA ILE A 57 -9.59 -17.13 0.05
C ILE A 57 -10.41 -17.19 1.34
N VAL A 58 -11.60 -17.80 1.27
CA VAL A 58 -12.44 -18.07 2.42
C VAL A 58 -12.32 -19.56 2.72
N SER A 59 -11.69 -19.87 3.86
CA SER A 59 -11.62 -21.22 4.45
C SER A 59 -12.77 -21.44 5.42
#